data_AF-Q91VF8-F1
#
_entry.id   AF-Q91VF8-F1
#
_cell.length_a   1.000
_cell.length_b   1.000
_cell.length_c   1.000
_cell.angle_alpha   90.00
_cell.angle_beta   90.00
_cell.angle_gamma   90.00
#
_symmetry.space_group_name_H-M   'P 1'
#
loop_
_entity.id
_entity.type
_entity.pdbx_description
1 polymer ?
#
loop_
_entity_poly.entity_id
_entity_poly.type
_entity_poly.pdbx_seq_one_letter_code
_entity_poly.pdbx_strand_id
1 'polypeptide(L)' 'MKATILFILFLFLILEKPSFGRRLHGQAINRPGSCPRVMIYCPARHPPNKCTSDYDCPKPQKCCPGYCGKQCYQPE' A
#
# COMPACT_ATOMS: atom_id res chain seq x y z
N MET A 1 32.09 12.73 -22.45
CA MET A 1 31.49 13.59 -21.41
C MET A 1 29.96 13.67 -21.53
N LYS A 2 29.39 14.13 -22.65
CA LYS A 2 27.93 14.24 -22.85
C LYS A 2 27.19 12.89 -22.76
N ALA A 3 27.74 11.84 -23.37
CA ALA A 3 27.16 10.49 -23.33
C ALA A 3 27.17 9.88 -21.91
N THR A 4 28.19 10.19 -21.11
CA THR A 4 28.30 9.73 -19.71
C THR A 4 27.24 10.39 -18.83
N ILE A 5 26.99 11.69 -19.03
CA ILE A 5 25.95 12.43 -18.32
C ILE A 5 24.57 11.87 -18.65
N LEU A 6 24.30 11.56 -19.92
CA LEU A 6 23.03 10.94 -20.34
C LEU A 6 22.83 9.56 -19.68
N PHE A 7 23.88 8.75 -19.61
CA PHE A 7 23.84 7.44 -18.95
C PHE A 7 23.57 7.56 -17.45
N ILE A 8 24.19 8.55 -16.79
CA ILE A 8 23.99 8.82 -15.35
C ILE A 8 22.56 9.30 -15.07
N LEU A 9 22.01 10.21 -15.89
CA LEU A 9 20.62 10.66 -15.74
C LEU A 9 19.62 9.53 -15.98
N PHE A 10 19.88 8.66 -16.96
CA PHE A 10 19.06 7.48 -17.23
C PHE A 10 19.11 6.48 -16.07
N LEU A 11 20.29 6.25 -15.48
CA LEU A 11 20.44 5.45 -14.27
C LEU A 11 19.72 6.08 -13.07
N PHE A 12 19.81 7.39 -12.87
CA PHE A 12 19.09 8.09 -11.81
C PHE A 12 17.57 7.96 -11.96
N LEU A 13 17.02 8.07 -13.18
CA LEU A 13 15.59 7.84 -13.43
C LEU A 13 15.15 6.39 -13.17
N ILE A 14 16.04 5.40 -13.32
CA ILE A 14 15.75 3.99 -13.05
C ILE A 14 15.95 3.64 -11.56
N LEU A 15 16.89 4.31 -10.86
CA LEU A 15 17.22 4.08 -9.45
C LEU A 15 16.37 4.94 -8.49
N GLU A 16 16.00 6.17 -8.84
CA GLU A 16 14.85 6.86 -8.25
C GLU A 16 13.58 6.25 -8.83
N LYS A 17 13.27 5.03 -8.42
CA LYS A 17 11.94 4.45 -8.65
C LYS A 17 10.93 5.51 -8.21
N PRO A 18 10.12 6.07 -9.12
CA PRO A 18 9.10 7.00 -8.70
C PRO A 18 8.23 6.17 -7.77
N SER A 19 8.29 6.50 -6.49
CA SER A 19 7.35 5.99 -5.51
C SER A 19 6.03 6.71 -5.77
N PHE A 20 5.51 6.56 -6.99
CA PHE A 20 4.13 6.76 -7.34
C PHE A 20 3.31 5.57 -6.81
N GLY A 21 3.59 5.18 -5.57
CA GLY A 21 2.59 4.51 -4.75
C GLY A 21 1.61 5.59 -4.37
N ARG A 22 0.61 5.81 -5.24
CA ARG A 22 -0.56 6.62 -4.87
C ARG A 22 -1.01 6.16 -3.49
N ARG A 23 -1.15 7.09 -2.54
CA ARG A 23 -2.06 6.89 -1.42
C ARG A 23 -3.48 6.79 -1.99
N LEU A 24 -3.83 5.65 -2.59
CA LEU A 24 -5.22 5.29 -2.75
C LEU A 24 -5.66 4.74 -1.41
N HIS A 25 -6.04 5.67 -0.55
CA HIS A 25 -7.04 5.39 0.47
C HIS A 25 -8.16 4.57 -0.20
N GLY A 26 -8.44 3.41 0.38
CA GLY A 26 -9.00 2.24 -0.27
C GLY A 26 -10.14 2.49 -1.25
N GLN A 27 -10.01 1.93 -2.45
CA GLN A 27 -11.14 1.61 -3.31
C GLN A 27 -10.79 0.37 -4.16
N ALA A 28 -10.49 -0.75 -3.48
CA ALA A 28 -10.69 -2.06 -4.08
C ALA A 28 -12.16 -2.41 -3.80
N ILE A 29 -12.99 -2.47 -4.85
CA ILE A 29 -14.37 -3.00 -4.91
C ILE A 29 -14.94 -3.30 -3.51
N ASN A 30 -15.46 -2.25 -2.87
CA ASN A 30 -15.69 -2.23 -1.42
C ASN A 30 -17.01 -2.91 -1.05
N ARG A 31 -16.94 -3.88 -0.14
CA ARG A 31 -18.10 -4.20 0.72
C ARG A 31 -18.54 -2.91 1.46
N PRO A 32 -19.84 -2.72 1.74
CA PRO A 32 -20.31 -1.52 2.42
C PRO A 32 -19.63 -1.35 3.79
N GLY A 33 -19.46 -0.09 4.21
CA GLY A 33 -18.78 0.29 5.46
C GLY A 33 -17.33 0.72 5.28
N SER A 34 -16.80 1.42 6.29
CA SER A 34 -15.48 2.05 6.26
C SER A 34 -14.44 1.27 7.06
N CYS A 35 -13.17 1.39 6.69
CA CYS A 35 -12.07 0.83 7.50
C CYS A 35 -11.86 1.68 8.76
N PRO A 36 -11.59 1.04 9.91
CA PRO A 36 -11.27 1.77 11.13
C PRO A 36 -9.99 2.59 10.95
N ARG A 37 -9.93 3.77 11.59
CA ARG A 37 -8.72 4.61 11.54
C ARG A 37 -7.63 4.00 12.40
N VAL A 38 -6.46 3.77 11.80
CA VAL A 38 -5.26 3.35 12.51
C VAL A 38 -4.33 4.55 12.66
N MET A 39 -3.99 4.90 13.89
CA MET A 39 -3.15 6.06 14.21
C MET A 39 -1.67 5.70 14.40
N ILE A 40 -1.35 4.41 14.59
CA ILE A 40 -0.01 3.93 14.92
C ILE A 40 0.37 2.85 13.91
N TYR A 41 1.57 2.94 13.35
CA TYR A 41 2.12 1.97 12.39
C TYR A 41 3.46 1.43 12.86
N CYS A 42 3.75 0.17 12.54
CA CYS A 42 5.04 -0.45 12.80
C CYS A 42 6.14 0.16 11.90
N PRO A 43 7.41 0.18 12.33
CA PRO A 43 8.52 0.75 11.54
C PRO A 43 9.01 -0.17 10.40
N ALA A 44 8.18 -1.09 9.92
CA ALA A 44 8.56 -2.02 8.86
C ALA A 44 8.46 -1.35 7.47
N ARG A 45 9.54 -1.43 6.67
CA ARG A 45 9.53 -0.93 5.28
C ARG A 45 8.54 -1.71 4.40
N HIS A 46 8.47 -3.03 4.58
CA HIS A 46 7.55 -3.92 3.85
C HIS A 46 6.80 -4.80 4.86
N PRO A 47 5.73 -4.27 5.46
CA PRO A 47 4.95 -5.06 6.40
C PRO A 47 4.21 -6.19 5.66
N PRO A 48 4.13 -7.39 6.25
CA PRO A 48 3.42 -8.51 5.65
C PRO A 48 1.90 -8.22 5.60
N ASN A 49 1.30 -8.41 4.43
CA ASN A 49 -0.15 -8.30 4.28
C ASN A 49 -0.80 -9.66 4.48
N LYS A 50 -1.78 -9.74 5.38
CA LYS A 50 -2.59 -10.97 5.58
C LYS A 50 -3.75 -11.08 4.60
N CYS A 51 -4.12 -9.96 3.98
CA CYS A 51 -5.14 -9.89 2.94
C CYS A 51 -4.71 -8.86 1.88
N THR A 52 -5.24 -9.01 0.67
CA THR A 52 -5.03 -8.07 -0.44
C THR A 52 -6.31 -7.36 -0.84
N SER A 53 -7.44 -8.06 -0.70
CA SER A 53 -8.78 -7.63 -1.10
C SER A 53 -9.83 -8.01 -0.05
N ASP A 54 -10.98 -7.33 -0.06
CA ASP A 54 -12.13 -7.66 0.81
C ASP A 54 -12.58 -9.12 0.65
N TYR A 55 -12.43 -9.71 -0.54
CA TYR A 55 -12.79 -11.10 -0.81
C TYR A 55 -11.95 -12.12 -0.05
N ASP A 56 -10.72 -11.76 0.32
CA ASP A 56 -9.84 -12.62 1.12
C ASP A 56 -10.33 -12.72 2.57
N CYS A 57 -11.20 -11.80 2.99
CA CYS A 57 -11.75 -11.74 4.34
C CYS A 57 -13.13 -12.41 4.42
N PRO A 58 -13.43 -13.12 5.52
CA PRO A 58 -14.76 -13.64 5.79
C PRO A 58 -15.76 -12.48 5.94
N LYS A 59 -16.98 -12.65 5.43
CA LYS A 59 -18.03 -11.63 5.60
C LYS A 59 -18.41 -11.52 7.09
N PRO A 60 -18.63 -10.31 7.65
CA PRO A 60 -18.75 -9.00 6.99
C PRO A 60 -17.45 -8.19 6.89
N GLN A 61 -16.29 -8.79 7.13
CA GLN A 61 -15.02 -8.08 7.28
C GLN A 61 -14.48 -7.53 5.94
N LYS A 62 -13.62 -6.52 6.05
CA LYS A 62 -12.93 -5.85 4.94
C LYS A 62 -11.42 -5.90 5.13
N CYS A 63 -10.66 -5.83 4.03
CA CYS A 63 -9.21 -5.80 4.07
C CYS A 63 -8.71 -4.37 4.29
N CYS A 64 -8.30 -4.06 5.51
CA CYS A 64 -7.97 -2.71 5.95
C CYS A 64 -6.50 -2.58 6.40
N PRO A 65 -5.90 -1.38 6.34
CA PRO A 65 -4.59 -1.14 6.92
C PRO A 65 -4.67 -1.29 8.45
N GLY A 66 -3.83 -2.15 9.02
CA GLY A 66 -3.65 -2.34 10.46
C GLY A 66 -2.37 -1.69 10.97
N TYR A 67 -1.97 -2.03 12.20
CA TYR A 67 -0.70 -1.57 12.80
C TYR A 67 0.52 -1.98 11.95
N CYS A 68 0.52 -3.19 11.40
CA CYS A 68 1.63 -3.68 10.59
C CYS A 68 1.12 -4.44 9.37
N GLY A 69 0.87 -3.71 8.28
CA GLY A 69 0.36 -4.27 7.02
C GLY A 69 -1.17 -4.33 6.99
N LYS A 70 -1.74 -5.01 5.98
CA LYS A 70 -3.18 -5.18 5.83
C LYS A 70 -3.71 -6.40 6.57
N GLN A 71 -4.87 -6.26 7.21
CA GLN A 71 -5.57 -7.32 7.91
C GLN A 71 -7.10 -7.16 7.76
N CYS A 72 -7.84 -8.23 7.99
CA CYS A 72 -9.30 -8.19 8.01
C CYS A 72 -9.80 -7.48 9.27
N TYR A 73 -10.62 -6.45 9.08
CA TYR A 73 -11.29 -5.69 10.15
C TYR A 73 -12.79 -5.63 9.91
N GLN A 74 -13.53 -5.48 10.99
CA GLN A 74 -14.96 -5.21 10.90
C GLN A 74 -15.17 -3.77 10.39
N PRO A 75 -16.02 -3.56 9.38
CA PRO A 75 -16.36 -2.23 8.92
C PRO A 75 -17.09 -1.42 10.01
N GLU A 76 -16.85 -0.11 10.02
CA GLU A 76 -17.68 0.89 10.72
C GLU A 76 -18.85 1.35 9.84
#